data_AF-A0A2U2ZN41-F1
#
_entry.id   AF-A0A2U2ZN41-F1
#
_cell.length_a   1.000
_cell.length_b   1.000
_cell.length_c   1.000
_cell.angle_alpha   90.00
_cell.angle_beta   90.00
_cell.angle_gamma   90.00
#
_symmetry.space_group_name_H-M   'P 1'
#
loop_
_entity.id
_entity.type
_entity.pdbx_description
1 polymer ?
#
loop_
_entity_poly.entity_id
_entity_poly.type
_entity_poly.pdbx_seq_one_letter_code
_entity_poly.pdbx_strand_id
1 'polypeptide(L)'
;MSHKRIPKRKAAIAAGGVVALGAAAILLPNANASQDGSSANGAAAAPKTLKASDASDLASHLQELLGDAFAGSYYDTDQQQLVVNVVPGDNNNVIVQAKKAGAEIREVDNSLAELAAGARTLKADATIPGTSWAVDPRTNKILVTADSTVTGAKWDQLESTVDSLGSGMATIKKSAGTFKTFLSGGDAIFGGGARCSAGFNVVAGDGSPAFLTAGHCGVAAAEWSDAQDGQPIATVDQATFPGDGDFALVKYDDPATVAPSEVNVGDGRTVQITQAADAEVGLQVFRMGSTTGLNDGQVLGLDATVNYPEGTVTGLIQTDVCAEPGDSGGSLFTQDGLAIGLTSGGSGDCTVGGETFFQPVTTALEAVGATLGAGDAAGGGAGAGAGDEAGAGAGAGAGDEAGAGDEAGAGQEVGGEEAGGQDVGGQDVGGQDVGGEDTGAGAGQGDSGLTGTH
;
A
#
# COMPACT_ATOMS: atom_id res chain seq x y z
N MET A 1 29.34 -26.88 60.58
CA MET A 1 29.82 -26.10 61.74
C MET A 1 31.35 -25.99 61.67
N SER A 2 31.94 -24.93 62.25
CA SER A 2 33.31 -24.89 62.81
C SER A 2 34.55 -25.05 61.89
N HIS A 3 35.15 -23.90 61.54
CA HIS A 3 36.54 -23.51 61.84
C HIS A 3 37.83 -24.18 61.25
N LYS A 4 38.71 -23.26 60.78
CA LYS A 4 40.21 -23.22 60.89
C LYS A 4 41.02 -24.20 60.01
N ARG A 5 42.25 -23.92 59.53
CA ARG A 5 43.08 -22.68 59.39
C ARG A 5 44.26 -22.95 58.42
N ILE A 6 44.62 -21.99 57.55
CA ILE A 6 45.96 -21.37 57.26
C ILE A 6 47.21 -22.25 57.63
N PRO A 7 48.33 -22.34 56.85
CA PRO A 7 49.17 -21.14 56.65
C PRO A 7 50.33 -21.00 55.61
N LYS A 8 50.82 -19.72 55.53
CA LYS A 8 52.24 -19.23 55.34
C LYS A 8 52.82 -19.24 53.91
N ARG A 9 53.68 -18.29 53.46
CA ARG A 9 54.41 -17.09 54.01
C ARG A 9 54.34 -15.96 52.93
N LYS A 10 54.16 -14.66 53.21
CA LYS A 10 54.97 -13.61 53.90
C LYS A 10 56.16 -13.01 53.10
N ALA A 11 56.26 -11.67 53.19
CA ALA A 11 57.31 -10.69 52.77
C ALA A 11 57.11 -10.06 51.38
N ALA A 12 56.85 -8.76 51.13
CA ALA A 12 56.96 -7.46 51.84
C ALA A 12 58.21 -6.60 51.49
N ILE A 13 58.01 -5.26 51.53
CA ILE A 13 58.99 -4.16 51.35
C ILE A 13 59.34 -3.89 49.85
N ALA A 14 59.52 -2.68 49.31
CA ALA A 14 59.02 -1.29 49.48
C ALA A 14 60.08 -0.31 48.91
N ALA A 15 59.65 0.91 48.53
CA ALA A 15 60.45 1.98 47.89
C ALA A 15 60.98 1.64 46.48
N GLY A 16 61.10 2.58 45.53
CA GLY A 16 60.70 3.99 45.51
C GLY A 16 61.56 4.79 44.52
N GLY A 17 61.04 5.89 43.93
CA GLY A 17 61.88 6.92 43.31
C GLY A 17 61.55 7.39 41.89
N VAL A 18 61.26 8.69 41.78
CA VAL A 18 61.72 9.65 40.75
C VAL A 18 61.28 9.47 39.28
N VAL A 19 60.26 10.26 38.93
CA VAL A 19 60.17 11.18 37.78
C VAL A 19 61.19 11.01 36.64
N ALA A 20 60.68 10.78 35.42
CA ALA A 20 61.33 11.21 34.19
C ALA A 20 60.33 11.97 33.30
N LEU A 21 60.65 13.21 32.98
CA LEU A 21 59.92 14.04 32.01
C LEU A 21 60.21 13.53 30.59
N GLY A 22 59.16 13.31 29.80
CA GLY A 22 59.25 12.92 28.39
C GLY A 22 58.23 13.67 27.55
N ALA A 23 58.52 14.92 27.19
CA ALA A 23 57.66 15.73 26.35
C ALA A 23 58.06 15.62 24.87
N ALA A 24 57.15 15.08 24.04
CA ALA A 24 57.09 15.28 22.60
C ALA A 24 55.62 15.04 22.19
N ALA A 25 54.76 16.06 22.15
CA ALA A 25 54.68 17.06 21.09
C ALA A 25 54.32 16.44 19.72
N ILE A 26 53.03 16.14 19.54
CA ILE A 26 52.37 16.21 18.22
C ILE A 26 51.37 17.35 18.30
N LEU A 27 51.50 18.31 17.39
CA LEU A 27 50.69 19.51 17.35
C LEU A 27 49.41 19.28 16.53
N LEU A 28 48.30 19.67 17.16
CA LEU A 28 47.04 20.22 16.63
C LEU A 28 47.22 21.04 15.33
N PRO A 29 46.18 21.23 14.46
CA PRO A 29 44.89 21.83 14.85
C PRO A 29 43.64 21.21 14.16
N ASN A 30 42.39 21.50 14.54
CA ASN A 30 41.85 22.74 15.12
C ASN A 30 40.94 22.51 16.34
N ALA A 31 41.22 23.26 17.41
CA ALA A 31 40.21 23.67 18.38
C ALA A 31 39.91 25.15 18.15
N ASN A 32 38.68 25.50 17.80
CA ASN A 32 38.17 26.85 18.02
C ASN A 32 37.65 26.92 19.46
N ALA A 33 38.57 27.12 20.40
CA ALA A 33 38.22 27.52 21.76
C ALA A 33 38.11 29.04 21.79
N SER A 34 36.88 29.57 21.84
CA SER A 34 36.67 30.88 22.46
C SER A 34 36.58 30.67 23.96
N GLN A 35 37.62 31.10 24.69
CA GLN A 35 37.50 31.31 26.12
C GLN A 35 37.06 32.75 26.36
N ASP A 36 35.90 32.93 26.96
CA ASP A 36 35.65 34.08 27.83
C ASP A 36 35.26 33.57 29.22
N GLY A 37 36.25 33.57 30.11
CA GLY A 37 36.03 33.32 31.53
C GLY A 37 35.67 34.63 32.22
N SER A 38 34.38 34.86 32.48
CA SER A 38 33.94 35.91 33.42
C SER A 38 32.57 35.63 34.03
N SER A 39 32.57 35.48 35.35
CA SER A 39 31.43 35.67 36.27
C SER A 39 30.28 34.67 36.22
N ALA A 40 29.91 34.19 37.41
CA ALA A 40 28.69 33.43 37.62
C ALA A 40 27.45 34.30 37.41
N ASN A 41 26.61 33.92 36.44
CA ASN A 41 25.16 34.15 36.46
C ASN A 41 24.48 33.43 35.28
N GLY A 42 23.75 32.34 35.57
CA GLY A 42 22.53 31.91 34.85
C GLY A 42 22.50 31.68 33.33
N ALA A 43 23.56 31.90 32.57
CA ALA A 43 23.54 31.79 31.12
C ALA A 43 23.26 30.35 30.67
N ALA A 44 22.11 30.13 30.03
CA ALA A 44 21.75 28.85 29.44
C ALA A 44 22.73 28.50 28.32
N ALA A 45 23.15 27.22 28.26
CA ALA A 45 23.89 26.73 27.11
C ALA A 45 23.02 26.84 25.85
N ALA A 46 23.61 27.29 24.74
CA ALA A 46 22.90 27.36 23.46
C ALA A 46 22.51 25.95 22.98
N PRO A 47 21.40 25.80 22.22
CA PRO A 47 21.03 24.54 21.59
C PRO A 47 22.15 23.97 20.73
N LYS A 48 22.19 22.63 20.61
CA LYS A 48 23.16 21.93 19.78
C LYS A 48 22.55 21.60 18.43
N THR A 49 23.32 21.77 17.37
CA THR A 49 22.98 21.19 16.07
C THR A 49 23.23 19.67 16.09
N LEU A 50 22.31 18.88 15.54
CA LEU A 50 22.37 17.42 15.49
C LEU A 50 21.65 16.87 14.24
N LYS A 51 21.86 15.60 13.89
CA LYS A 51 21.11 14.98 12.78
C LYS A 51 19.69 14.65 13.22
N ALA A 52 18.77 14.54 12.26
CA ALA A 52 17.39 14.15 12.52
C ALA A 52 17.27 12.79 13.25
N SER A 53 18.14 11.82 12.96
CA SER A 53 18.23 10.54 13.69
C SER A 53 18.52 10.75 15.18
N ASP A 54 19.55 11.54 15.46
CA ASP A 54 20.07 11.77 16.81
C ASP A 54 19.09 12.62 17.65
N ALA A 55 18.26 13.42 16.96
CA ALA A 55 17.18 14.20 17.57
C ALA A 55 16.04 13.32 18.11
N SER A 56 15.72 12.20 17.45
CA SER A 56 14.71 11.25 17.94
C SER A 56 15.15 10.58 19.24
N ASP A 57 16.39 10.08 19.30
CA ASP A 57 16.96 9.46 20.51
C ASP A 57 16.98 10.45 21.68
N LEU A 58 17.41 11.70 21.42
CA LEU A 58 17.41 12.76 22.41
C LEU A 58 15.99 13.14 22.88
N ALA A 59 15.00 13.15 21.98
CA ALA A 59 13.61 13.43 22.31
C ALA A 59 13.03 12.39 23.27
N SER A 60 13.26 11.09 23.01
CA SER A 60 12.81 10.01 23.90
C SER A 60 13.43 10.11 25.29
N HIS A 61 14.74 10.38 25.39
CA HIS A 61 15.39 10.56 26.69
C HIS A 61 14.87 11.80 27.45
N LEU A 62 14.62 12.90 26.73
CA LEU A 62 14.08 14.11 27.34
C LEU A 62 12.61 13.96 27.76
N GLN A 63 11.81 13.16 27.06
CA GLN A 63 10.45 12.80 27.48
C GLN A 63 10.46 12.07 28.83
N GLU A 64 11.34 11.08 29.01
CA GLU A 64 11.50 10.39 30.31
C GLU A 64 11.96 11.33 31.43
N LEU A 65 12.89 12.25 31.11
CA LEU A 65 13.45 13.19 32.08
C LEU A 65 12.45 14.29 32.51
N LEU A 66 11.63 14.79 31.58
CA LEU A 66 10.68 15.87 31.79
C LEU A 66 9.33 15.39 32.34
N GLY A 67 8.95 14.13 32.08
CA GLY A 67 7.69 13.55 32.54
C GLY A 67 6.48 14.40 32.10
N ASP A 68 5.58 14.70 33.03
CA ASP A 68 4.37 15.47 32.78
C ASP A 68 4.62 16.90 32.23
N ALA A 69 5.83 17.44 32.39
CA ALA A 69 6.20 18.73 31.80
C ALA A 69 6.43 18.66 30.28
N PHE A 70 6.59 17.46 29.69
CA PHE A 70 6.84 17.29 28.26
C PHE A 70 5.56 17.47 27.42
N ALA A 71 5.58 18.42 26.49
CA ALA A 71 4.45 18.78 25.63
C ALA A 71 4.69 18.42 24.14
N GLY A 72 5.49 17.38 23.91
CA GLY A 72 5.93 16.95 22.57
C GLY A 72 7.23 17.64 22.11
N SER A 73 7.71 17.25 20.93
CA SER A 73 8.94 17.81 20.34
C SER A 73 8.91 17.74 18.83
N TYR A 74 9.74 18.55 18.16
CA TYR A 74 9.96 18.48 16.72
C TYR A 74 11.41 18.80 16.36
N TYR A 75 11.86 18.27 15.22
CA TYR A 75 13.14 18.65 14.62
C TYR A 75 12.95 19.89 13.74
N ASP A 76 13.71 20.93 14.01
CA ASP A 76 13.85 22.11 13.17
C ASP A 76 14.95 21.83 12.13
N THR A 77 14.56 21.67 10.87
CA THR A 77 15.47 21.32 9.77
C THR A 77 16.38 22.49 9.40
N ASP A 78 15.88 23.73 9.48
CA ASP A 78 16.62 24.94 9.08
C ASP A 78 17.72 25.26 10.10
N GLN A 79 17.42 25.05 11.38
CA GLN A 79 18.36 25.23 12.49
C GLN A 79 19.15 23.97 12.85
N GLN A 80 18.78 22.82 12.28
CA GLN A 80 19.28 21.47 12.58
C GLN A 80 19.20 21.13 14.09
N GLN A 81 18.10 21.46 14.74
CA GLN A 81 17.94 21.42 16.21
C GLN A 81 16.72 20.62 16.65
N LEU A 82 16.79 20.00 17.82
CA LEU A 82 15.61 19.46 18.51
C LEU A 82 14.96 20.58 19.32
N VAL A 83 13.70 20.90 19.00
CA VAL A 83 12.85 21.75 19.83
C VAL A 83 11.95 20.86 20.68
N VAL A 84 12.03 21.01 22.00
CA VAL A 84 11.16 20.34 22.97
C VAL A 84 10.18 21.36 23.54
N ASN A 85 8.89 21.06 23.41
CA ASN A 85 7.85 21.81 24.07
C ASN A 85 7.77 21.41 25.54
N VAL A 86 7.60 22.38 26.43
CA VAL A 86 7.31 22.14 27.85
C VAL A 86 6.13 22.98 28.32
N VAL A 87 5.33 22.44 29.24
CA VAL A 87 4.32 23.22 29.95
C VAL A 87 5.00 24.00 31.09
N PRO A 88 4.75 25.31 31.25
CA PRO A 88 5.27 26.09 32.37
C PRO A 88 4.87 25.52 33.73
N GLY A 89 5.82 25.50 34.67
CA GLY A 89 5.58 25.04 36.05
C GLY A 89 6.83 25.15 36.92
N ASP A 90 6.74 24.70 38.18
CA ASP A 90 7.82 24.85 39.17
C ASP A 90 9.10 24.05 38.86
N ASN A 91 9.07 23.16 37.84
CA ASN A 91 10.13 22.23 37.46
C ASN A 91 11.33 22.87 36.71
N ASN A 92 11.68 24.11 37.04
CA ASN A 92 12.78 24.88 36.44
C ASN A 92 14.12 24.13 36.37
N ASN A 93 14.44 23.29 37.36
CA ASN A 93 15.68 22.51 37.37
C ASN A 93 15.72 21.47 36.22
N VAL A 94 14.58 20.87 35.86
CA VAL A 94 14.50 19.85 34.80
C VAL A 94 14.63 20.49 33.42
N ILE A 95 13.98 21.65 33.22
CA ILE A 95 14.16 22.49 32.02
C ILE A 95 15.63 22.88 31.83
N VAL A 96 16.35 23.21 32.91
CA VAL A 96 17.80 23.48 32.86
C VAL A 96 18.61 22.24 32.45
N GLN A 97 18.21 21.02 32.82
CA GLN A 97 18.88 19.81 32.33
C GLN A 97 18.58 19.54 30.85
N ALA A 98 17.35 19.77 30.39
CA ALA A 98 16.99 19.62 28.98
C ALA A 98 17.79 20.60 28.08
N LYS A 99 17.96 21.86 28.50
CA LYS A 99 18.85 22.84 27.84
C LYS A 99 20.31 22.36 27.81
N LYS A 100 20.83 21.77 28.90
CA LYS A 100 22.20 21.19 28.94
C LYS A 100 22.37 19.97 28.04
N ALA A 101 21.33 19.15 27.89
CA ALA A 101 21.33 18.03 26.96
C ALA A 101 21.51 18.52 25.51
N GLY A 102 20.95 19.70 25.19
CA GLY A 102 21.21 20.43 23.95
C GLY A 102 19.95 20.76 23.14
N ALA A 103 18.76 20.52 23.69
CA ALA A 103 17.51 20.88 23.05
C ALA A 103 17.20 22.38 23.23
N GLU A 104 16.61 22.97 22.19
CA GLU A 104 15.90 24.24 22.31
C GLU A 104 14.60 23.99 23.08
N ILE A 105 14.33 24.76 24.13
CA ILE A 105 13.13 24.57 24.96
C ILE A 105 12.15 25.70 24.71
N ARG A 106 10.94 25.32 24.30
CA ARG A 106 9.83 26.23 24.04
C ARG A 106 8.71 25.98 25.05
N GLU A 107 8.30 27.02 25.76
CA GLU A 107 7.12 26.96 26.62
C GLU A 107 5.84 27.01 25.76
N VAL A 108 4.85 26.18 26.12
CA VAL A 108 3.58 26.03 25.39
C VAL A 108 2.41 25.82 26.35
N ASP A 109 1.20 26.11 25.87
CA ASP A 109 0.00 26.14 26.72
C ASP A 109 -0.62 24.75 26.97
N ASN A 110 -0.64 23.86 25.98
CA ASN A 110 -1.32 22.56 26.08
C ASN A 110 -0.34 21.43 26.43
N SER A 111 -0.63 20.69 27.50
CA SER A 111 0.03 19.42 27.81
C SER A 111 -0.35 18.30 26.83
N LEU A 112 0.46 17.23 26.77
CA LEU A 112 0.06 16.02 26.03
C LEU A 112 -1.22 15.38 26.58
N ALA A 113 -1.53 15.56 27.87
CA ALA A 113 -2.75 15.05 28.49
C ALA A 113 -4.00 15.80 28.00
N GLU A 114 -3.92 17.13 27.86
CA GLU A 114 -5.01 17.96 27.33
C GLU A 114 -5.20 17.75 25.82
N LEU A 115 -4.11 17.66 25.05
CA LEU A 115 -4.16 17.29 23.63
C LEU A 115 -4.77 15.89 23.42
N ALA A 116 -4.42 14.92 24.28
CA ALA A 116 -5.05 13.60 24.27
C ALA A 116 -6.53 13.62 24.70
N ALA A 117 -6.95 14.56 25.56
CA ALA A 117 -8.35 14.76 25.90
C ALA A 117 -9.13 15.36 24.72
N GLY A 118 -8.61 16.39 24.05
CA GLY A 118 -9.21 16.96 22.85
C GLY A 118 -9.35 15.94 21.71
N ALA A 119 -8.35 15.07 21.53
CA ALA A 119 -8.41 13.98 20.56
C ALA A 119 -9.48 12.92 20.89
N ARG A 120 -9.84 12.75 22.17
CA ARG A 120 -10.96 11.86 22.58
C ARG A 120 -12.31 12.49 22.26
N THR A 121 -12.47 13.80 22.42
CA THR A 121 -13.68 14.53 22.00
C THR A 121 -13.85 14.45 20.47
N LEU A 122 -12.80 14.70 19.69
CA LEU A 122 -12.85 14.52 18.23
C LEU A 122 -13.26 13.10 17.84
N LYS A 123 -12.73 12.08 18.53
CA LYS A 123 -13.13 10.68 18.32
C LYS A 123 -14.61 10.43 18.65
N ALA A 124 -15.14 11.04 19.71
CA ALA A 124 -16.53 10.86 20.13
C ALA A 124 -17.51 11.57 19.17
N ASP A 125 -17.21 12.82 18.82
CA ASP A 125 -18.19 13.74 18.26
C ASP A 125 -17.94 14.12 16.78
N ALA A 126 -16.74 13.83 16.24
CA ALA A 126 -16.31 14.22 14.90
C ALA A 126 -15.64 13.08 14.08
N THR A 127 -15.93 11.80 14.40
CA THR A 127 -15.56 10.67 13.53
C THR A 127 -16.43 10.68 12.27
N ILE A 128 -16.01 11.47 11.28
CA ILE A 128 -16.71 11.70 10.01
C ILE A 128 -15.83 11.14 8.87
N PRO A 129 -16.38 10.34 7.93
CA PRO A 129 -15.62 9.90 6.75
C PRO A 129 -15.04 11.10 5.99
N GLY A 130 -13.75 11.04 5.67
CA GLY A 130 -12.98 12.15 5.11
C GLY A 130 -12.30 13.08 6.14
N THR A 131 -12.27 12.72 7.42
CA THR A 131 -11.53 13.47 8.47
C THR A 131 -10.38 12.68 9.08
N SER A 132 -9.36 13.40 9.54
CA SER A 132 -8.25 12.87 10.33
C SER A 132 -7.76 13.94 11.32
N TRP A 133 -7.04 13.52 12.37
CA TRP A 133 -6.41 14.46 13.29
C TRP A 133 -5.09 13.94 13.87
N ALA A 134 -4.15 14.84 14.07
CA ALA A 134 -2.84 14.56 14.68
C ALA A 134 -2.43 15.69 15.63
N VAL A 135 -1.62 15.38 16.64
CA VAL A 135 -0.96 16.42 17.45
C VAL A 135 0.15 17.04 16.60
N ASP A 136 0.08 18.34 16.37
CA ASP A 136 1.16 19.12 15.76
C ASP A 136 2.02 19.76 16.87
N PRO A 137 3.23 19.23 17.14
CA PRO A 137 4.14 19.82 18.10
C PRO A 137 4.68 21.18 17.66
N ARG A 138 4.57 21.61 16.39
CA ARG A 138 5.00 22.95 15.96
C ARG A 138 4.02 24.03 16.41
N THR A 139 2.72 23.80 16.30
CA THR A 139 1.70 24.74 16.83
C THR A 139 1.27 24.45 18.26
N ASN A 140 1.62 23.28 18.83
CA ASN A 140 1.10 22.75 20.10
C ASN A 140 -0.44 22.63 20.10
N LYS A 141 -1.00 22.19 18.97
CA LYS A 141 -2.44 22.00 18.78
C LYS A 141 -2.72 20.65 18.13
N ILE A 142 -3.99 20.26 18.09
CA ILE A 142 -4.46 19.20 17.21
C ILE A 142 -4.71 19.79 15.83
N LEU A 143 -3.97 19.33 14.82
CA LEU A 143 -4.27 19.59 13.43
C LEU A 143 -5.34 18.60 12.96
N VAL A 144 -6.56 19.09 12.77
CA VAL A 144 -7.68 18.37 12.16
C VAL A 144 -7.62 18.63 10.66
N THR A 145 -7.57 17.58 9.85
CA THR A 145 -7.65 17.69 8.39
C THR A 145 -8.95 17.09 7.88
N ALA A 146 -9.68 17.86 7.09
CA ALA A 146 -10.88 17.43 6.39
C ALA A 146 -10.64 17.43 4.88
N ASP A 147 -11.08 16.38 4.22
CA ASP A 147 -10.92 16.19 2.78
C ASP A 147 -11.97 16.96 1.96
N SER A 148 -11.94 16.84 0.64
CA SER A 148 -12.88 17.53 -0.27
C SER A 148 -14.35 17.10 -0.10
N THR A 149 -14.62 15.91 0.44
CA THR A 149 -15.98 15.35 0.60
C THR A 149 -16.70 15.91 1.84
N VAL A 150 -15.96 16.38 2.84
CA VAL A 150 -16.50 16.94 4.08
C VAL A 150 -17.12 18.31 3.81
N THR A 151 -18.44 18.33 3.64
CA THR A 151 -19.23 19.50 3.20
C THR A 151 -20.60 19.55 3.89
N GLY A 152 -21.25 20.72 3.87
CA GLY A 152 -22.57 20.94 4.48
C GLY A 152 -22.61 20.55 5.96
N ALA A 153 -23.66 19.84 6.38
CA ALA A 153 -23.84 19.43 7.78
C ALA A 153 -22.66 18.63 8.37
N LYS A 154 -21.89 17.89 7.56
CA LYS A 154 -20.66 17.21 8.02
C LYS A 154 -19.55 18.21 8.36
N TRP A 155 -19.44 19.30 7.59
CA TRP A 155 -18.52 20.38 7.87
C TRP A 155 -18.96 21.17 9.11
N ASP A 156 -20.25 21.52 9.19
CA ASP A 156 -20.81 22.27 10.33
C ASP A 156 -20.63 21.51 11.65
N GLN A 157 -20.79 20.18 11.64
CA GLN A 157 -20.50 19.30 12.79
C GLN A 157 -19.01 19.36 13.17
N LEU A 158 -18.11 19.17 12.20
CA LEU A 158 -16.66 19.18 12.45
C LEU A 158 -16.18 20.52 13.02
N GLU A 159 -16.65 21.63 12.45
CA GLU A 159 -16.33 22.99 12.88
C GLU A 159 -16.85 23.24 14.30
N SER A 160 -18.11 22.86 14.58
CA SER A 160 -18.69 22.96 15.93
C SER A 160 -17.95 22.13 16.98
N THR A 161 -17.52 20.90 16.65
CA THR A 161 -16.72 20.08 17.59
C THR A 161 -15.35 20.71 17.86
N VAL A 162 -14.67 21.24 16.83
CA VAL A 162 -13.37 21.92 17.02
C VAL A 162 -13.52 23.22 17.83
N ASP A 163 -14.54 24.02 17.57
CA ASP A 163 -14.82 25.23 18.35
C ASP A 163 -15.12 24.91 19.82
N SER A 164 -15.78 23.78 20.10
CA SER A 164 -16.08 23.33 21.47
C SER A 164 -14.82 23.01 22.30
N LEU A 165 -13.69 22.70 21.65
CA LEU A 165 -12.39 22.50 22.29
C LEU A 165 -11.67 23.81 22.65
N GLY A 166 -12.15 24.94 22.11
CA GLY A 166 -11.53 26.25 22.23
C GLY A 166 -10.39 26.48 21.24
N SER A 167 -10.23 27.74 20.85
CA SER A 167 -9.28 28.18 19.81
C SER A 167 -7.80 27.91 20.11
N GLY A 168 -7.47 27.55 21.36
CA GLY A 168 -6.14 27.11 21.79
C GLY A 168 -5.82 25.64 21.51
N MET A 169 -6.83 24.78 21.33
CA MET A 169 -6.65 23.32 21.36
C MET A 169 -6.49 22.67 19.98
N ALA A 170 -7.28 23.11 19.00
CA ALA A 170 -7.35 22.49 17.68
C ALA A 170 -7.46 23.50 16.55
N THR A 171 -7.12 23.09 15.32
CA THR A 171 -7.24 23.87 14.08
C THR A 171 -7.69 22.99 12.93
N ILE A 172 -8.61 23.46 12.09
CA ILE A 172 -9.05 22.75 10.88
C ILE A 172 -8.22 23.20 9.67
N LYS A 173 -7.76 22.23 8.88
CA LYS A 173 -7.22 22.41 7.53
C LYS A 173 -8.10 21.65 6.54
N LYS A 174 -8.44 22.28 5.41
CA LYS A 174 -9.07 21.58 4.29
C LYS A 174 -8.01 21.04 3.32
N SER A 175 -8.16 19.79 2.91
CA SER A 175 -7.40 19.18 1.81
C SER A 175 -8.14 19.37 0.49
N ALA A 176 -7.39 19.36 -0.63
CA ALA A 176 -7.97 19.51 -1.96
C ALA A 176 -8.48 18.19 -2.55
N GLY A 177 -7.91 17.05 -2.14
CA GLY A 177 -8.36 15.72 -2.55
C GLY A 177 -9.14 14.99 -1.45
N THR A 178 -9.56 13.75 -1.76
CA THR A 178 -10.29 12.82 -0.89
C THR A 178 -9.33 11.85 -0.19
N PHE A 179 -9.61 11.46 1.06
CA PHE A 179 -8.90 10.36 1.71
C PHE A 179 -9.41 9.01 1.19
N LYS A 180 -8.49 8.20 0.66
CA LYS A 180 -8.76 6.85 0.16
C LYS A 180 -7.65 5.90 0.60
N THR A 181 -8.01 4.63 0.76
CA THR A 181 -7.07 3.52 0.72
C THR A 181 -6.44 3.44 -0.67
N PHE A 182 -5.15 3.09 -0.75
CA PHE A 182 -4.53 2.81 -2.04
C PHE A 182 -4.82 1.36 -2.40
N LEU A 183 -5.57 1.16 -3.49
CA LEU A 183 -5.80 -0.16 -4.05
C LEU A 183 -4.48 -0.70 -4.61
N SER A 184 -4.05 -1.86 -4.13
CA SER A 184 -2.83 -2.56 -4.54
C SER A 184 -3.18 -3.86 -5.26
N GLY A 185 -2.20 -4.49 -5.91
CA GLY A 185 -2.38 -5.86 -6.42
C GLY A 185 -2.79 -6.81 -5.29
N GLY A 186 -3.75 -7.69 -5.56
CA GLY A 186 -4.29 -8.65 -4.58
C GLY A 186 -5.46 -8.13 -3.72
N ASP A 187 -5.71 -6.82 -3.69
CA ASP A 187 -6.83 -6.25 -2.93
C ASP A 187 -8.19 -6.60 -3.55
N ALA A 188 -9.23 -6.59 -2.71
CA ALA A 188 -10.59 -6.87 -3.15
C ALA A 188 -11.17 -5.73 -4.00
N ILE A 189 -11.85 -6.09 -5.08
CA ILE A 189 -12.70 -5.18 -5.85
C ILE A 189 -14.12 -5.73 -5.94
N PHE A 190 -15.12 -4.85 -5.92
CA PHE A 190 -16.55 -5.20 -5.89
C PHE A 190 -17.31 -4.47 -7.00
N GLY A 191 -18.12 -5.20 -7.77
CA GLY A 191 -18.85 -4.68 -8.92
C GLY A 191 -19.91 -5.67 -9.40
N GLY A 192 -21.10 -5.19 -9.80
CA GLY A 192 -22.17 -6.04 -10.33
C GLY A 192 -22.75 -7.09 -9.35
N GLY A 193 -22.45 -6.97 -8.06
CA GLY A 193 -22.76 -8.00 -7.05
C GLY A 193 -21.72 -9.13 -6.97
N ALA A 194 -20.66 -9.07 -7.77
CA ALA A 194 -19.50 -9.96 -7.71
C ALA A 194 -18.37 -9.34 -6.88
N ARG A 195 -17.47 -10.22 -6.44
CA ARG A 195 -16.16 -9.88 -5.87
C ARG A 195 -15.09 -10.44 -6.80
N CYS A 196 -14.09 -9.62 -7.12
CA CYS A 196 -12.86 -10.03 -7.77
C CYS A 196 -11.67 -9.46 -6.99
N SER A 197 -10.47 -9.61 -7.53
CA SER A 197 -9.23 -9.03 -7.00
C SER A 197 -8.59 -8.11 -8.05
N ALA A 198 -7.96 -7.03 -7.59
CA ALA A 198 -7.07 -6.24 -8.43
C ALA A 198 -5.79 -7.04 -8.74
N GLY A 199 -5.28 -6.95 -9.96
CA GLY A 199 -4.09 -7.68 -10.41
C GLY A 199 -2.83 -6.85 -10.25
N PHE A 200 -2.65 -5.85 -11.10
CA PHE A 200 -1.49 -4.94 -11.04
C PHE A 200 -1.91 -3.51 -11.38
N ASN A 201 -1.41 -2.54 -10.61
CA ASN A 201 -1.50 -1.13 -10.97
C ASN A 201 -0.62 -0.82 -12.19
N VAL A 202 -1.19 -0.11 -13.15
CA VAL A 202 -0.60 0.22 -14.44
C VAL A 202 -0.90 1.68 -14.81
N VAL A 203 -0.13 2.20 -15.75
CA VAL A 203 -0.42 3.44 -16.46
C VAL A 203 -1.02 3.06 -17.80
N ALA A 204 -2.23 3.51 -18.08
CA ALA A 204 -2.87 3.30 -19.38
C ALA A 204 -2.17 4.12 -20.48
N GLY A 205 -2.38 3.78 -21.75
CA GLY A 205 -1.73 4.45 -22.89
C GLY A 205 -2.02 5.96 -23.04
N ASP A 206 -3.06 6.47 -22.36
CA ASP A 206 -3.38 7.92 -22.26
C ASP A 206 -2.72 8.62 -21.06
N GLY A 207 -1.96 7.89 -20.24
CA GLY A 207 -1.31 8.37 -19.02
C GLY A 207 -2.18 8.26 -17.75
N SER A 208 -3.42 7.77 -17.85
CA SER A 208 -4.31 7.63 -16.69
C SER A 208 -3.84 6.51 -15.76
N PRO A 209 -3.97 6.67 -14.42
CA PRO A 209 -3.77 5.56 -13.50
C PRO A 209 -4.89 4.53 -13.71
N ALA A 210 -4.52 3.25 -13.72
CA ALA A 210 -5.41 2.14 -13.94
C ALA A 210 -4.92 0.88 -13.22
N PHE A 211 -5.71 -0.19 -13.26
CA PHE A 211 -5.27 -1.53 -12.87
C PHE A 211 -5.73 -2.59 -13.87
N LEU A 212 -4.98 -3.68 -13.93
CA LEU A 212 -5.39 -4.91 -14.60
C LEU A 212 -6.18 -5.81 -13.64
N THR A 213 -7.18 -6.50 -14.15
CA THR A 213 -7.90 -7.59 -13.48
C THR A 213 -8.34 -8.64 -14.53
N ALA A 214 -9.10 -9.67 -14.16
CA ALA A 214 -9.58 -10.67 -15.10
C ALA A 214 -10.67 -10.09 -16.04
N GLY A 215 -10.72 -10.60 -17.26
CA GLY A 215 -11.66 -10.19 -18.29
C GLY A 215 -13.08 -10.59 -17.95
N HIS A 216 -13.28 -11.77 -17.36
CA HIS A 216 -14.59 -12.21 -16.88
C HIS A 216 -15.15 -11.31 -15.76
N CYS A 217 -14.29 -10.66 -14.97
CA CYS A 217 -14.69 -9.58 -14.07
C CYS A 217 -15.07 -8.33 -14.86
N GLY A 218 -14.20 -7.87 -15.78
CA GLY A 218 -14.46 -6.69 -16.61
C GLY A 218 -15.76 -6.73 -17.44
N VAL A 219 -16.19 -7.91 -17.90
CA VAL A 219 -17.48 -8.07 -18.60
C VAL A 219 -18.68 -8.21 -17.64
N ALA A 220 -18.47 -8.59 -16.38
CA ALA A 220 -19.53 -8.78 -15.39
C ALA A 220 -20.02 -7.44 -14.79
N ALA A 221 -19.15 -6.43 -14.71
CA ALA A 221 -19.49 -5.10 -14.21
C ALA A 221 -18.64 -4.00 -14.86
N ALA A 222 -19.29 -2.90 -15.26
CA ALA A 222 -18.63 -1.74 -15.86
C ALA A 222 -17.93 -0.82 -14.84
N GLU A 223 -18.35 -0.86 -13.58
CA GLU A 223 -17.89 0.02 -12.48
C GLU A 223 -17.49 -0.83 -11.27
N TRP A 224 -16.39 -0.46 -10.62
CA TRP A 224 -15.76 -1.22 -9.52
C TRP A 224 -15.41 -0.33 -8.32
N SER A 225 -15.61 -0.85 -7.11
CA SER A 225 -15.27 -0.23 -5.82
C SER A 225 -14.20 -1.04 -5.08
N ASP A 226 -13.38 -0.38 -4.24
CA ASP A 226 -12.43 -1.03 -3.32
C ASP A 226 -13.10 -1.54 -2.01
N ALA A 227 -14.39 -1.23 -1.82
CA ALA A 227 -15.16 -1.63 -0.65
C ALA A 227 -16.48 -2.33 -1.02
N GLN A 228 -16.87 -3.31 -0.23
CA GLN A 228 -18.20 -3.92 -0.34
C GLN A 228 -19.28 -2.84 -0.07
N ASP A 229 -20.25 -2.75 -0.98
CA ASP A 229 -21.28 -1.70 -1.00
C ASP A 229 -20.74 -0.25 -1.07
N GLY A 230 -19.48 -0.09 -1.47
CA GLY A 230 -18.82 1.20 -1.69
C GLY A 230 -19.31 1.93 -2.95
N GLN A 231 -18.88 3.17 -3.11
CA GLN A 231 -19.05 3.88 -4.40
C GLN A 231 -17.99 3.39 -5.39
N PRO A 232 -18.28 3.36 -6.70
CA PRO A 232 -17.26 3.15 -7.72
C PRO A 232 -16.08 4.11 -7.56
N ILE A 233 -14.89 3.58 -7.81
CA ILE A 233 -13.63 4.32 -7.88
C ILE A 233 -12.91 4.16 -9.23
N ALA A 234 -13.39 3.22 -10.05
CA ALA A 234 -12.80 2.87 -11.32
C ALA A 234 -13.83 2.28 -12.30
N THR A 235 -13.64 2.58 -13.58
CA THR A 235 -14.50 2.17 -14.70
C THR A 235 -13.72 1.29 -15.69
N VAL A 236 -14.35 0.25 -16.21
CA VAL A 236 -13.75 -0.65 -17.21
C VAL A 236 -13.56 0.09 -18.55
N ASP A 237 -12.32 0.13 -19.03
CA ASP A 237 -11.95 0.73 -20.32
C ASP A 237 -11.96 -0.32 -21.44
N GLN A 238 -11.37 -1.49 -21.16
CA GLN A 238 -11.24 -2.61 -22.10
C GLN A 238 -11.37 -3.93 -21.33
N ALA A 239 -12.02 -4.93 -21.92
CA ALA A 239 -12.11 -6.28 -21.37
C ALA A 239 -12.16 -7.33 -22.49
N THR A 240 -11.47 -8.44 -22.28
CA THR A 240 -11.40 -9.59 -23.18
C THR A 240 -11.71 -10.85 -22.39
N PHE A 241 -12.90 -11.42 -22.61
CA PHE A 241 -13.31 -12.75 -22.16
C PHE A 241 -14.61 -13.19 -22.85
N PRO A 242 -14.76 -14.47 -23.26
CA PRO A 242 -13.71 -15.48 -23.46
C PRO A 242 -12.96 -15.23 -24.78
N GLY A 243 -12.14 -16.18 -25.23
CA GLY A 243 -11.44 -16.15 -26.52
C GLY A 243 -9.95 -15.86 -26.37
N ASP A 244 -9.51 -14.71 -26.90
CA ASP A 244 -8.10 -14.32 -27.02
C ASP A 244 -7.43 -13.95 -25.67
N GLY A 245 -8.12 -14.15 -24.54
CA GLY A 245 -7.58 -13.99 -23.19
C GLY A 245 -8.66 -13.91 -22.10
N ASP A 246 -8.20 -13.64 -20.89
CA ASP A 246 -9.02 -13.31 -19.71
C ASP A 246 -8.39 -12.13 -18.94
N PHE A 247 -8.49 -10.92 -19.49
CA PHE A 247 -7.99 -9.68 -18.87
C PHE A 247 -8.94 -8.49 -19.08
N ALA A 248 -8.85 -7.52 -18.18
CA ALA A 248 -9.47 -6.21 -18.31
C ALA A 248 -8.54 -5.10 -17.82
N LEU A 249 -8.62 -3.94 -18.48
CA LEU A 249 -8.05 -2.68 -18.02
C LEU A 249 -9.17 -1.84 -17.38
N VAL A 250 -8.99 -1.46 -16.12
CA VAL A 250 -9.95 -0.65 -15.36
C VAL A 250 -9.25 0.64 -14.95
N LYS A 251 -9.75 1.79 -15.42
CA LYS A 251 -9.17 3.12 -15.15
C LYS A 251 -9.77 3.70 -13.88
N TYR A 252 -8.95 4.29 -13.00
CA TYR A 252 -9.47 5.00 -11.84
C TYR A 252 -10.18 6.29 -12.28
N ASP A 253 -11.35 6.57 -11.73
CA ASP A 253 -12.19 7.71 -12.13
C ASP A 253 -11.59 9.05 -11.66
N ASP A 254 -10.79 9.03 -10.59
CA ASP A 254 -9.99 10.16 -10.13
C ASP A 254 -8.58 10.12 -10.79
N PRO A 255 -8.25 11.06 -11.70
CA PRO A 255 -6.95 11.10 -12.37
C PRO A 255 -5.79 11.48 -11.42
N ALA A 256 -6.08 11.93 -10.19
CA ALA A 256 -5.08 12.14 -9.14
C ALA A 256 -4.84 10.89 -8.29
N THR A 257 -5.35 9.72 -8.68
CA THR A 257 -5.07 8.45 -7.99
C THR A 257 -3.60 8.07 -8.09
N VAL A 258 -2.95 8.01 -6.93
CA VAL A 258 -1.65 7.34 -6.78
C VAL A 258 -1.92 5.83 -6.74
N ALA A 259 -1.43 5.13 -7.77
CA ALA A 259 -1.58 3.70 -7.95
C ALA A 259 -0.19 3.04 -7.85
N PRO A 260 0.29 2.68 -6.64
CA PRO A 260 1.64 2.18 -6.45
C PRO A 260 1.81 0.82 -7.16
N SER A 261 2.97 0.59 -7.80
CA SER A 261 3.25 -0.67 -8.49
C SER A 261 3.65 -1.76 -7.49
N GLU A 262 2.70 -2.23 -6.69
CA GLU A 262 2.93 -3.21 -5.62
C GLU A 262 1.75 -4.17 -5.45
N VAL A 263 2.04 -5.31 -4.82
CA VAL A 263 1.04 -6.32 -4.39
C VAL A 263 0.96 -6.29 -2.86
N ASN A 264 -0.24 -6.16 -2.31
CA ASN A 264 -0.50 -6.28 -0.87
C ASN A 264 -0.49 -7.76 -0.48
N VAL A 265 0.56 -8.20 0.20
CA VAL A 265 0.74 -9.61 0.60
C VAL A 265 0.24 -9.90 2.02
N GLY A 266 -0.61 -9.03 2.56
CA GLY A 266 -1.22 -9.17 3.88
C GLY A 266 -0.34 -8.68 5.04
N ASP A 267 -0.94 -8.61 6.24
CA ASP A 267 -0.31 -8.13 7.49
C ASP A 267 0.35 -6.73 7.39
N GLY A 268 -0.12 -5.87 6.47
CA GLY A 268 0.49 -4.56 6.22
C GLY A 268 1.84 -4.62 5.52
N ARG A 269 2.10 -5.70 4.76
CA ARG A 269 3.31 -5.89 3.94
C ARG A 269 2.94 -5.82 2.46
N THR A 270 3.83 -5.26 1.66
CA THR A 270 3.71 -5.23 0.19
C THR A 270 4.94 -5.83 -0.47
N VAL A 271 4.79 -6.27 -1.71
CA VAL A 271 5.89 -6.64 -2.61
C VAL A 271 5.88 -5.66 -3.78
N GLN A 272 6.97 -4.89 -3.94
CA GLN A 272 7.14 -3.99 -5.06
C GLN A 272 7.22 -4.80 -6.36
N ILE A 273 6.40 -4.44 -7.34
CA ILE A 273 6.47 -4.93 -8.70
C ILE A 273 7.33 -3.96 -9.51
N THR A 274 8.30 -4.50 -10.25
CA THR A 274 9.34 -3.70 -10.91
C THR A 274 9.29 -3.83 -12.43
N GLN A 275 8.85 -4.98 -12.94
CA GLN A 275 8.70 -5.26 -14.37
C GLN A 275 7.74 -6.44 -14.59
N ALA A 276 7.26 -6.60 -15.82
CA ALA A 276 6.56 -7.79 -16.28
C ALA A 276 7.57 -8.79 -16.85
N ALA A 277 7.29 -10.09 -16.70
CA ALA A 277 8.08 -11.15 -17.29
C ALA A 277 7.17 -12.31 -17.73
N ASP A 278 7.60 -13.02 -18.77
CA ASP A 278 6.94 -14.25 -19.19
C ASP A 278 7.22 -15.38 -18.18
N ALA A 279 6.28 -16.31 -18.05
CA ALA A 279 6.44 -17.48 -17.19
C ALA A 279 7.32 -18.55 -17.83
N GLU A 280 8.08 -19.28 -17.01
CA GLU A 280 8.80 -20.50 -17.40
C GLU A 280 8.29 -21.70 -16.59
N VAL A 281 8.26 -22.90 -17.19
CA VAL A 281 7.88 -24.13 -16.47
C VAL A 281 8.90 -24.44 -15.37
N GLY A 282 8.43 -24.66 -14.15
CA GLY A 282 9.24 -24.80 -12.94
C GLY A 282 9.53 -23.48 -12.22
N LEU A 283 9.07 -22.33 -12.73
CA LEU A 283 9.15 -21.05 -12.02
C LEU A 283 8.31 -21.10 -10.74
N GLN A 284 8.94 -20.86 -9.59
CA GLN A 284 8.23 -20.63 -8.33
C GLN A 284 7.52 -19.29 -8.39
N VAL A 285 6.23 -19.30 -8.07
CA VAL A 285 5.32 -18.16 -8.15
C VAL A 285 4.50 -18.04 -6.86
N PHE A 286 4.01 -16.83 -6.63
CA PHE A 286 3.10 -16.47 -5.55
C PHE A 286 1.84 -15.89 -6.19
N ARG A 287 0.67 -16.35 -5.77
CA ARG A 287 -0.61 -15.70 -6.07
C ARG A 287 -1.07 -14.93 -4.84
N MET A 288 -1.47 -13.68 -5.04
CA MET A 288 -2.29 -12.95 -4.08
C MET A 288 -3.70 -12.78 -4.65
N GLY A 289 -4.70 -13.06 -3.83
CA GLY A 289 -6.11 -12.93 -4.17
C GLY A 289 -6.91 -12.64 -2.91
N SER A 290 -8.04 -11.95 -3.08
CA SER A 290 -8.73 -11.35 -1.95
C SER A 290 -9.55 -12.35 -1.13
N THR A 291 -9.87 -13.54 -1.66
CA THR A 291 -10.62 -14.59 -0.96
C THR A 291 -9.69 -15.46 -0.12
N THR A 292 -8.63 -16.01 -0.72
CA THR A 292 -7.74 -16.99 -0.05
C THR A 292 -6.39 -16.42 0.39
N GLY A 293 -6.12 -15.15 0.09
CA GLY A 293 -4.89 -14.48 0.43
C GLY A 293 -3.69 -14.94 -0.40
N LEU A 294 -2.51 -14.85 0.20
CA LEU A 294 -1.23 -15.22 -0.40
C LEU A 294 -1.02 -16.75 -0.35
N ASN A 295 -0.87 -17.37 -1.52
CA ASN A 295 -0.49 -18.78 -1.66
C ASN A 295 0.63 -18.91 -2.69
N ASP A 296 1.39 -20.00 -2.65
CA ASP A 296 2.54 -20.22 -3.52
C ASP A 296 2.50 -21.59 -4.20
N GLY A 297 3.35 -21.76 -5.22
CA GLY A 297 3.41 -22.96 -6.05
C GLY A 297 4.30 -22.75 -7.28
N GLN A 298 4.18 -23.61 -8.28
CA GLN A 298 5.03 -23.63 -9.47
C GLN A 298 4.21 -23.62 -10.77
N VAL A 299 4.78 -22.99 -11.80
CA VAL A 299 4.29 -23.10 -13.18
C VAL A 299 4.53 -24.52 -13.69
N LEU A 300 3.45 -25.21 -14.04
CA LEU A 300 3.47 -26.58 -14.58
C LEU A 300 3.42 -26.61 -16.10
N GLY A 301 2.84 -25.58 -16.73
CA GLY A 301 2.62 -25.52 -18.17
C GLY A 301 2.38 -24.10 -18.67
N LEU A 302 2.59 -23.92 -19.98
CA LEU A 302 2.36 -22.69 -20.74
C LEU A 302 1.45 -23.03 -21.93
N ASP A 303 0.91 -22.00 -22.58
CA ASP A 303 -0.02 -22.12 -23.72
C ASP A 303 -1.26 -23.00 -23.43
N ALA A 304 -1.68 -23.07 -22.16
CA ALA A 304 -2.83 -23.86 -21.74
C ALA A 304 -4.12 -23.33 -22.38
N THR A 305 -5.00 -24.26 -22.75
CA THR A 305 -6.32 -23.98 -23.30
C THR A 305 -7.38 -24.50 -22.34
N VAL A 306 -8.20 -23.60 -21.80
CA VAL A 306 -9.25 -23.91 -20.83
C VAL A 306 -10.61 -23.69 -21.48
N ASN A 307 -11.54 -24.62 -21.26
CA ASN A 307 -12.90 -24.55 -21.80
C ASN A 307 -13.87 -24.29 -20.65
N TYR A 308 -14.15 -23.02 -20.38
CA TYR A 308 -15.13 -22.60 -19.39
C TYR A 308 -16.56 -22.75 -19.94
N PRO A 309 -17.60 -22.78 -19.09
CA PRO A 309 -19.01 -22.74 -19.52
C PRO A 309 -19.35 -21.57 -20.46
N GLU A 310 -18.67 -20.44 -20.28
CA GLU A 310 -18.83 -19.21 -21.05
C GLU A 310 -18.11 -19.28 -22.42
N GLY A 311 -17.02 -20.05 -22.52
CA GLY A 311 -16.26 -20.26 -23.74
C GLY A 311 -14.82 -20.73 -23.51
N THR A 312 -14.09 -20.94 -24.61
CA THR A 312 -12.68 -21.31 -24.61
C THR A 312 -11.77 -20.09 -24.41
N VAL A 313 -10.74 -20.22 -23.59
CA VAL A 313 -9.63 -19.26 -23.45
C VAL A 313 -8.31 -20.00 -23.72
N THR A 314 -7.38 -19.38 -24.45
CA THR A 314 -6.09 -19.97 -24.85
C THR A 314 -4.91 -19.14 -24.33
N GLY A 315 -3.69 -19.67 -24.43
CA GLY A 315 -2.47 -18.93 -24.07
C GLY A 315 -2.24 -18.78 -22.55
N LEU A 316 -2.92 -19.59 -21.73
CA LEU A 316 -2.87 -19.46 -20.27
C LEU A 316 -1.63 -20.16 -19.65
N ILE A 317 -1.18 -19.65 -18.52
CA ILE A 317 -0.17 -20.28 -17.65
C ILE A 317 -0.90 -21.25 -16.73
N GLN A 318 -0.45 -22.50 -16.62
CA GLN A 318 -0.98 -23.50 -15.68
C GLN A 318 -0.05 -23.61 -14.46
N THR A 319 -0.62 -23.64 -13.25
CA THR A 319 0.13 -23.82 -11.98
C THR A 319 -0.60 -24.77 -11.02
N ASP A 320 0.09 -25.25 -9.98
CA ASP A 320 -0.49 -25.93 -8.81
C ASP A 320 -0.90 -24.98 -7.66
N VAL A 321 -0.79 -23.66 -7.86
CA VAL A 321 -1.22 -22.67 -6.85
C VAL A 321 -2.74 -22.74 -6.69
N CYS A 322 -3.24 -22.91 -5.47
CA CYS A 322 -4.68 -22.93 -5.22
C CYS A 322 -5.32 -21.53 -5.40
N ALA A 323 -6.58 -21.48 -5.81
CA ALA A 323 -7.40 -20.27 -5.89
C ALA A 323 -8.89 -20.63 -5.70
N GLU A 324 -9.69 -19.71 -5.20
CA GLU A 324 -11.14 -19.88 -4.98
C GLU A 324 -11.92 -18.67 -5.53
N PRO A 325 -13.26 -18.76 -5.68
CA PRO A 325 -14.07 -17.66 -6.21
C PRO A 325 -13.81 -16.32 -5.49
N GLY A 326 -13.50 -15.29 -6.28
CA GLY A 326 -13.10 -13.96 -5.81
C GLY A 326 -11.60 -13.69 -5.81
N ASP A 327 -10.75 -14.72 -5.95
CA ASP A 327 -9.32 -14.54 -6.26
C ASP A 327 -9.09 -14.15 -7.74
N SER A 328 -10.10 -14.33 -8.59
CA SER A 328 -10.14 -13.87 -9.99
C SER A 328 -9.57 -12.46 -10.18
N GLY A 329 -8.68 -12.31 -11.16
CA GLY A 329 -7.94 -11.08 -11.44
C GLY A 329 -6.73 -10.83 -10.55
N GLY A 330 -6.59 -11.55 -9.44
CA GLY A 330 -5.50 -11.40 -8.48
C GLY A 330 -4.13 -11.72 -9.07
N SER A 331 -3.11 -11.04 -8.53
CA SER A 331 -1.71 -11.05 -9.00
C SER A 331 -1.07 -12.44 -8.90
N LEU A 332 -0.45 -12.91 -9.99
CA LEU A 332 0.59 -13.95 -9.97
C LEU A 332 1.95 -13.30 -10.21
N PHE A 333 2.88 -13.46 -9.27
CA PHE A 333 4.15 -12.72 -9.22
C PHE A 333 5.27 -13.54 -8.60
N THR A 334 6.51 -13.08 -8.70
CA THR A 334 7.68 -13.68 -8.05
C THR A 334 8.10 -12.91 -6.80
N GLN A 335 8.84 -13.56 -5.89
CA GLN A 335 9.30 -12.91 -4.64
C GLN A 335 10.20 -11.69 -4.88
N ASP A 336 10.92 -11.64 -5.99
CA ASP A 336 11.79 -10.53 -6.42
C ASP A 336 11.05 -9.44 -7.23
N GLY A 337 9.73 -9.53 -7.36
CA GLY A 337 8.90 -8.43 -7.87
C GLY A 337 8.69 -8.43 -9.39
N LEU A 338 8.69 -9.60 -10.03
CA LEU A 338 8.24 -9.75 -11.41
C LEU A 338 6.73 -10.01 -11.43
N ALA A 339 5.98 -9.25 -12.23
CA ALA A 339 4.60 -9.57 -12.55
C ALA A 339 4.57 -10.67 -13.62
N ILE A 340 3.81 -11.74 -13.39
CA ILE A 340 3.77 -12.92 -14.26
C ILE A 340 2.37 -13.10 -14.89
N GLY A 341 1.30 -12.97 -14.12
CA GLY A 341 -0.06 -13.18 -14.65
C GLY A 341 -1.21 -12.72 -13.76
N LEU A 342 -2.42 -12.85 -14.28
CA LEU A 342 -3.70 -12.52 -13.64
C LEU A 342 -4.51 -13.81 -13.44
N THR A 343 -5.06 -14.03 -12.25
CA THR A 343 -5.84 -15.24 -11.93
C THR A 343 -7.08 -15.33 -12.82
N SER A 344 -7.17 -16.34 -13.70
CA SER A 344 -8.35 -16.54 -14.56
C SER A 344 -9.38 -17.46 -13.88
N GLY A 345 -8.96 -18.68 -13.54
CA GLY A 345 -9.85 -19.69 -12.98
C GLY A 345 -9.13 -21.01 -12.81
N GLY A 346 -9.81 -22.02 -12.28
CA GLY A 346 -9.17 -23.30 -11.94
C GLY A 346 -10.14 -24.38 -11.48
N SER A 347 -9.57 -25.44 -10.93
CA SER A 347 -10.30 -26.53 -10.30
C SER A 347 -9.62 -26.95 -9.00
N GLY A 348 -10.40 -27.44 -8.02
CA GLY A 348 -9.92 -27.74 -6.67
C GLY A 348 -10.27 -26.62 -5.67
N ASP A 349 -9.60 -26.61 -4.53
CA ASP A 349 -9.72 -25.59 -3.48
C ASP A 349 -8.42 -25.48 -2.67
N CYS A 350 -8.29 -24.49 -1.78
CA CYS A 350 -7.09 -24.31 -0.96
C CYS A 350 -6.98 -25.29 0.23
N THR A 351 -7.87 -26.27 0.35
CA THR A 351 -7.82 -27.37 1.34
C THR A 351 -7.28 -28.67 0.75
N VAL A 352 -7.69 -29.02 -0.49
CA VAL A 352 -7.27 -30.26 -1.18
C VAL A 352 -6.22 -30.04 -2.27
N GLY A 353 -5.94 -28.78 -2.62
CA GLY A 353 -5.11 -28.41 -3.77
C GLY A 353 -5.92 -28.33 -5.06
N GLY A 354 -5.27 -27.91 -6.14
CA GLY A 354 -5.95 -27.66 -7.42
C GLY A 354 -5.01 -27.37 -8.57
N GLU A 355 -5.60 -27.14 -9.74
CA GLU A 355 -4.93 -26.56 -10.90
C GLU A 355 -5.55 -25.19 -11.17
N THR A 356 -4.74 -24.14 -11.19
CA THR A 356 -5.18 -22.77 -11.50
C THR A 356 -4.48 -22.25 -12.74
N PHE A 357 -5.25 -21.55 -13.57
CA PHE A 357 -4.83 -20.95 -14.83
C PHE A 357 -4.79 -19.43 -14.73
N PHE A 358 -3.79 -18.84 -15.37
CA PHE A 358 -3.50 -17.41 -15.29
C PHE A 358 -3.27 -16.84 -16.68
N GLN A 359 -3.85 -15.66 -16.93
CA GLN A 359 -3.57 -14.87 -18.12
C GLN A 359 -2.16 -14.27 -18.00
N PRO A 360 -1.23 -14.48 -18.95
CA PRO A 360 0.06 -13.80 -18.96
C PRO A 360 -0.12 -12.28 -18.91
N VAL A 361 0.61 -11.62 -17.99
CA VAL A 361 0.50 -10.17 -17.82
C VAL A 361 1.16 -9.40 -18.95
N THR A 362 2.21 -9.97 -19.57
CA THR A 362 2.89 -9.42 -20.75
C THR A 362 1.91 -9.27 -21.92
N THR A 363 1.17 -10.34 -22.24
CA THR A 363 0.09 -10.32 -23.24
C THR A 363 -1.01 -9.30 -22.90
N ALA A 364 -1.44 -9.23 -21.63
CA ALA A 364 -2.49 -8.29 -21.22
C ALA A 364 -2.04 -6.82 -21.36
N LEU A 365 -0.80 -6.50 -20.94
CA LEU A 365 -0.21 -5.16 -21.06
C LEU A 365 -0.08 -4.72 -22.53
N GLU A 366 0.41 -5.61 -23.40
CA GLU A 366 0.51 -5.34 -24.84
C GLU A 366 -0.87 -5.11 -25.47
N ALA A 367 -1.84 -5.98 -25.17
CA ALA A 367 -3.18 -5.91 -25.76
C ALA A 367 -3.94 -4.62 -25.42
N VAL A 368 -3.84 -4.14 -24.17
CA VAL A 368 -4.54 -2.91 -23.73
C VAL A 368 -3.69 -1.63 -23.87
N GLY A 369 -2.43 -1.76 -24.30
CA GLY A 369 -1.50 -0.63 -24.46
C GLY A 369 -1.12 0.04 -23.14
N ALA A 370 -0.98 -0.72 -22.05
CA ALA A 370 -0.63 -0.21 -20.73
C ALA A 370 0.80 -0.61 -20.32
N THR A 371 1.37 0.10 -19.36
CA THR A 371 2.68 -0.22 -18.76
C THR A 371 2.57 -0.31 -17.25
N LEU A 372 3.36 -1.17 -16.61
CA LEU A 372 3.48 -1.14 -15.15
C LEU A 372 4.00 0.24 -14.70
N GLY A 373 3.48 0.72 -13.56
CA GLY A 373 4.01 1.92 -12.94
C GLY A 373 5.50 1.77 -12.63
N ALA A 374 6.26 2.87 -12.73
CA ALA A 374 7.63 2.87 -12.21
C ALA A 374 7.56 2.68 -10.68
N GLY A 375 7.90 1.48 -10.20
CA GLY A 375 8.03 1.22 -8.76
C GLY A 375 8.96 2.26 -8.13
N ASP A 376 8.63 2.71 -6.91
CA ASP A 376 9.21 3.90 -6.29
C ASP A 376 10.69 3.72 -5.89
N ALA A 377 11.58 3.72 -6.89
CA ALA A 377 13.04 3.76 -6.74
C ALA A 377 13.55 5.13 -6.22
N ALA A 378 12.68 5.94 -5.63
CA ALA A 378 12.97 7.22 -4.98
C ALA A 378 13.50 7.03 -3.54
N GLY A 379 14.46 6.11 -3.36
CA GLY A 379 14.90 5.63 -2.05
C GLY A 379 16.38 5.26 -1.89
N GLY A 380 17.25 5.52 -2.89
CA GLY A 380 18.67 5.19 -2.78
C GLY A 380 19.52 5.63 -3.98
N GLY A 381 20.13 6.81 -3.89
CA GLY A 381 20.89 7.39 -5.00
C GLY A 381 22.34 6.90 -5.10
N ALA A 382 22.77 6.54 -6.30
CA ALA A 382 24.13 6.75 -6.80
C ALA A 382 24.12 6.71 -8.34
N GLY A 383 24.55 7.79 -9.00
CA GLY A 383 24.55 7.86 -10.46
C GLY A 383 25.66 7.02 -11.09
N ALA A 384 25.33 6.28 -12.15
CA ALA A 384 26.27 5.83 -13.17
C ALA A 384 25.94 6.57 -14.46
N GLY A 385 26.82 7.47 -14.89
CA GLY A 385 26.57 8.31 -16.06
C GLY A 385 26.66 7.53 -17.37
N ALA A 386 25.86 7.94 -18.35
CA ALA A 386 26.04 7.52 -19.74
C ALA A 386 27.44 7.94 -20.23
N GLY A 387 28.18 6.98 -20.78
CA GLY A 387 29.41 7.24 -21.53
C GLY A 387 29.12 7.19 -23.02
N ASP A 388 29.19 8.35 -23.69
CA ASP A 388 29.30 8.42 -25.14
C ASP A 388 30.61 7.74 -25.59
N GLU A 389 30.55 6.85 -26.59
CA GLU A 389 31.64 6.71 -27.54
C GLU A 389 31.12 6.73 -28.98
N ALA A 390 31.51 7.78 -29.72
CA ALA A 390 31.21 7.94 -31.13
C ALA A 390 32.18 7.14 -32.00
N GLY A 391 31.66 6.17 -32.75
CA GLY A 391 32.41 5.35 -33.71
C GLY A 391 32.13 5.70 -35.16
N ALA A 392 32.59 6.86 -35.64
CA ALA A 392 32.48 7.20 -37.07
C ALA A 392 33.57 6.49 -37.89
N GLY A 393 33.17 5.57 -38.79
CA GLY A 393 34.08 4.83 -39.66
C GLY A 393 33.45 4.55 -41.03
N ALA A 394 33.65 5.45 -41.99
CA ALA A 394 33.11 5.30 -43.33
C ALA A 394 33.90 4.25 -44.15
N GLY A 395 33.17 3.37 -44.85
CA GLY A 395 33.72 2.44 -45.83
C GLY A 395 32.76 2.29 -47.02
N ALA A 396 33.09 2.93 -48.15
CA ALA A 396 32.26 2.87 -49.36
C ALA A 396 32.56 1.59 -50.17
N GLY A 397 31.51 0.97 -50.71
CA GLY A 397 31.59 -0.14 -51.65
C GLY A 397 30.28 -0.24 -52.43
N ALA A 398 30.31 0.02 -53.73
CA ALA A 398 29.15 -0.03 -54.61
C ALA A 398 28.95 -1.42 -55.23
N GLY A 399 27.73 -1.75 -55.65
CA GLY A 399 27.43 -2.93 -56.46
C GLY A 399 25.95 -3.23 -56.55
N ASP A 400 25.43 -3.19 -57.77
CA ASP A 400 24.10 -3.58 -58.26
C ASP A 400 23.60 -4.93 -57.68
N GLU A 401 22.29 -5.23 -57.59
CA GLU A 401 21.39 -5.42 -58.73
C GLU A 401 19.90 -5.21 -58.40
N ALA A 402 19.13 -4.83 -59.42
CA ALA A 402 17.67 -4.85 -59.41
C ALA A 402 17.15 -6.12 -60.10
N GLY A 403 16.30 -6.89 -59.41
CA GLY A 403 15.52 -7.99 -59.98
C GLY A 403 14.02 -7.64 -59.93
N ALA A 404 13.38 -7.57 -61.10
CA ALA A 404 11.96 -7.24 -61.23
C ALA A 404 11.18 -8.38 -61.88
N GLY A 405 9.88 -8.46 -61.54
CA GLY A 405 8.86 -9.23 -62.24
C GLY A 405 8.44 -10.55 -61.57
N ASP A 406 7.23 -11.06 -61.78
CA ASP A 406 6.03 -10.39 -62.34
C ASP A 406 4.78 -11.30 -62.15
N GLU A 407 3.59 -10.77 -62.45
CA GLU A 407 2.28 -11.45 -62.59
C GLU A 407 1.67 -12.10 -61.32
N ALA A 408 0.46 -11.76 -60.84
CA ALA A 408 -0.88 -11.61 -61.43
C ALA A 408 -1.73 -12.90 -61.42
N GLY A 409 -2.94 -12.80 -60.85
CA GLY A 409 -3.92 -13.90 -60.78
C GLY A 409 -5.22 -13.44 -60.12
N ALA A 410 -6.25 -13.17 -60.93
CA ALA A 410 -7.58 -12.75 -60.49
C ALA A 410 -8.66 -13.71 -61.00
N GLY A 411 -9.78 -13.79 -60.26
CA GLY A 411 -10.94 -14.65 -60.56
C GLY A 411 -11.11 -15.77 -59.51
N GLN A 412 -12.33 -16.21 -59.18
CA GLN A 412 -13.61 -15.95 -59.85
C GLN A 412 -14.80 -16.24 -58.89
N GLU A 413 -15.92 -15.52 -59.08
CA GLU A 413 -17.19 -15.78 -58.38
C GLU A 413 -17.95 -17.00 -58.94
N VAL A 414 -18.65 -17.72 -58.05
CA VAL A 414 -19.88 -18.51 -58.25
C VAL A 414 -20.44 -18.82 -56.84
N GLY A 415 -21.72 -18.72 -56.48
CA GLY A 415 -22.94 -18.47 -57.26
C GLY A 415 -23.81 -19.73 -57.37
N GLY A 416 -24.97 -19.80 -56.68
CA GLY A 416 -25.98 -20.83 -56.96
C GLY A 416 -26.82 -21.39 -55.78
N GLU A 417 -27.94 -20.71 -55.51
CA GLU A 417 -29.31 -21.27 -55.41
C GLU A 417 -29.85 -22.07 -54.19
N GLU A 418 -31.19 -21.96 -54.09
CA GLU A 418 -32.08 -22.34 -52.98
C GLU A 418 -32.82 -23.67 -53.23
N ALA A 419 -33.20 -24.35 -52.15
CA ALA A 419 -34.43 -25.14 -52.02
C ALA A 419 -34.68 -25.44 -50.53
N GLY A 420 -35.91 -25.54 -50.00
CA GLY A 420 -37.22 -25.45 -50.63
C GLY A 420 -38.17 -26.57 -50.17
N GLY A 421 -39.02 -26.27 -49.17
CA GLY A 421 -40.14 -27.11 -48.72
C GLY A 421 -39.84 -28.05 -47.53
N GLN A 422 -40.82 -28.54 -46.76
CA GLN A 422 -42.21 -28.13 -46.49
C GLN A 422 -42.78 -29.11 -45.43
N ASP A 423 -43.74 -28.62 -44.64
CA ASP A 423 -44.50 -29.26 -43.55
C ASP A 423 -44.89 -30.75 -43.61
N VAL A 424 -44.85 -31.40 -42.42
CA VAL A 424 -45.83 -32.37 -41.86
C VAL A 424 -45.53 -32.54 -40.35
N GLY A 425 -46.47 -32.76 -39.42
CA GLY A 425 -47.94 -32.83 -39.50
C GLY A 425 -48.55 -33.83 -38.48
N GLY A 426 -49.04 -33.36 -37.32
CA GLY A 426 -49.88 -34.12 -36.37
C GLY A 426 -49.14 -34.98 -35.31
N GLN A 427 -49.78 -35.49 -34.25
CA GLN A 427 -51.13 -35.24 -33.69
C GLN A 427 -51.26 -35.78 -32.24
N ASP A 428 -52.25 -35.33 -31.46
CA ASP A 428 -52.43 -35.62 -30.02
C ASP A 428 -52.79 -37.07 -29.61
N VAL A 429 -52.33 -37.47 -28.42
CA VAL A 429 -52.97 -38.33 -27.38
C VAL A 429 -52.09 -38.25 -26.10
N GLY A 430 -52.54 -38.29 -24.84
CA GLY A 430 -53.89 -38.32 -24.25
C GLY A 430 -53.97 -39.19 -22.97
N GLY A 431 -54.05 -38.59 -21.77
CA GLY A 431 -54.75 -39.19 -20.60
C GLY A 431 -53.98 -39.62 -19.31
N GLN A 432 -54.20 -38.86 -18.23
CA GLN A 432 -54.58 -39.25 -16.85
C GLN A 432 -53.60 -39.74 -15.74
N ASP A 433 -53.48 -38.87 -14.73
CA ASP A 433 -53.79 -39.03 -13.28
C ASP A 433 -53.02 -39.97 -12.31
N VAL A 434 -52.23 -39.34 -11.40
CA VAL A 434 -52.25 -39.40 -9.90
C VAL A 434 -51.29 -38.31 -9.34
N GLY A 435 -51.37 -37.79 -8.10
CA GLY A 435 -52.38 -37.89 -7.03
C GLY A 435 -51.82 -37.54 -5.62
N GLY A 436 -52.44 -36.59 -4.89
CA GLY A 436 -52.08 -36.14 -3.51
C GLY A 436 -51.38 -34.76 -3.47
N GLU A 437 -51.99 -33.67 -2.99
CA GLU A 437 -52.33 -33.30 -1.59
C GLU A 437 -51.12 -32.93 -0.70
N ASP A 438 -50.96 -31.64 -0.37
CA ASP A 438 -51.45 -31.10 0.91
C ASP A 438 -51.60 -29.56 0.87
N THR A 439 -52.15 -28.96 1.92
CA THR A 439 -52.80 -27.64 1.96
C THR A 439 -52.15 -26.66 2.95
N GLY A 440 -52.49 -25.36 2.83
CA GLY A 440 -51.92 -24.28 3.65
C GLY A 440 -52.85 -23.70 4.73
N ALA A 441 -52.44 -22.54 5.25
CA ALA A 441 -53.02 -21.76 6.36
C ALA A 441 -52.76 -22.32 7.79
N GLY A 442 -52.52 -21.50 8.83
CA GLY A 442 -52.36 -20.04 8.89
C GLY A 442 -53.49 -19.31 9.61
N ALA A 443 -53.58 -19.42 10.95
CA ALA A 443 -54.13 -18.40 11.87
C ALA A 443 -54.01 -18.85 13.33
N GLY A 444 -53.73 -17.92 14.26
CA GLY A 444 -53.78 -18.15 15.71
C GLY A 444 -53.46 -16.90 16.52
N GLN A 445 -54.44 -16.33 17.23
CA GLN A 445 -54.33 -15.10 18.02
C GLN A 445 -54.36 -15.36 19.54
N GLY A 446 -53.73 -14.46 20.31
CA GLY A 446 -54.01 -14.19 21.74
C GLY A 446 -53.31 -15.10 22.76
N ASP A 447 -53.12 -14.70 24.03
CA ASP A 447 -53.22 -13.39 24.72
C ASP A 447 -52.56 -13.48 26.12
N SER A 448 -52.31 -12.36 26.81
CA SER A 448 -51.97 -12.18 28.25
C SER A 448 -50.62 -12.72 28.75
N GLY A 449 -49.78 -12.04 29.55
CA GLY A 449 -49.88 -10.78 30.32
C GLY A 449 -49.11 -10.91 31.66
N LEU A 450 -48.43 -9.82 32.12
CA LEU A 450 -47.82 -9.62 33.47
C LEU A 450 -46.56 -10.49 33.79
N THR A 451 -45.49 -10.10 34.52
CA THR A 451 -44.94 -8.89 35.21
C THR A 451 -43.48 -9.23 35.60
N GLY A 452 -42.52 -8.36 35.97
CA GLY A 452 -42.47 -6.90 36.18
C GLY A 452 -41.37 -6.54 37.23
N THR A 453 -40.80 -5.31 37.20
CA THR A 453 -39.68 -4.77 38.06
C THR A 453 -38.29 -5.43 37.86
N HIS A 454 -37.17 -4.72 37.88
CA HIS A 454 -36.82 -3.44 38.53
C HIS A 454 -35.97 -2.50 37.66
#